data_AF-A0A2E1BWE8-F1
#
_entry.id   AF-A0A2E1BWE8-F1
#
_cell.length_a   1.000
_cell.length_b   1.000
_cell.length_c   1.000
_cell.angle_alpha   90.00
_cell.angle_beta   90.00
_cell.angle_gamma   90.00
#
_symmetry.space_group_name_H-M   'P 1'
#
loop_
_entity.id
_entity.type
_entity.pdbx_description
1 polymer ?
#
loop_
_entity_poly.entity_id
_entity_poly.type
_entity_poly.pdbx_seq_one_letter_code
_entity_poly.pdbx_strand_id
1 'polypeptide(L)'
;MEISNIVFNSFDIILLIGIIVSLIIGYSRGFIKETLSIINWLLAAWVSFEFYHNLKVFIIDYITSPILADAISFGILFLLSIISLTIISNFISKNIKNSLLAPLDRVLGMVFGLIRAGLLIIIIIIAGNQTVWINNNTPPWIYKSSSYPIITLTTNYLKKILPNQFFSIDIESINIKNSLLAPLDRVLGMVFGLIRAG
;
A
#
# COMPACT_ATOMS: atom_id res chain seq x y z
N MET A 1 2.92 -14.52 32.87
CA MET A 1 1.99 -14.31 31.74
C MET A 1 2.56 -15.10 30.58
N GLU A 2 1.90 -16.19 30.20
CA GLU A 2 2.39 -17.09 29.16
C GLU A 2 2.44 -16.36 27.81
N ILE A 3 3.65 -16.16 27.29
CA ILE A 3 3.90 -15.63 25.93
C ILE A 3 3.62 -16.73 24.87
N SER A 4 2.88 -17.80 25.24
CA SER A 4 2.83 -19.07 24.49
C SER A 4 1.78 -19.14 23.37
N ASN A 5 0.91 -18.13 23.21
CA ASN A 5 -0.21 -18.23 22.25
C ASN A 5 -0.34 -17.00 21.31
N ILE A 6 0.76 -16.50 20.75
CA ILE A 6 0.68 -15.72 19.50
C ILE A 6 0.44 -16.74 18.38
N VAL A 7 -0.81 -17.17 18.22
CA VAL A 7 -1.20 -18.04 17.12
C VAL A 7 -1.22 -17.18 15.86
N PHE A 8 -0.08 -17.10 15.17
CA PHE A 8 0.00 -16.53 13.82
C PHE A 8 -1.02 -17.26 12.95
N ASN A 9 -2.02 -16.53 12.50
CA ASN A 9 -3.01 -17.09 11.61
C ASN A 9 -2.55 -16.93 10.15
N SER A 10 -3.28 -17.56 9.23
CA SER A 10 -2.93 -17.52 7.81
C SER A 10 -2.84 -16.09 7.25
N PHE A 11 -3.63 -15.15 7.76
CA PHE A 11 -3.57 -13.74 7.34
C PHE A 11 -2.24 -13.10 7.75
N ASP A 12 -1.83 -13.25 9.02
CA ASP A 12 -0.56 -12.70 9.51
C ASP A 12 0.64 -13.22 8.70
N ILE A 13 0.62 -14.50 8.33
CA ILE A 13 1.67 -15.13 7.51
C ILE A 13 1.69 -14.54 6.11
N ILE A 14 0.53 -14.37 5.46
CA ILE A 14 0.44 -13.76 4.13
C ILE A 14 0.96 -12.32 4.14
N LEU A 15 0.60 -11.53 5.16
CA LEU A 15 1.09 -10.17 5.32
C LEU A 15 2.61 -10.13 5.49
N LEU A 16 3.15 -10.99 6.35
CA LEU A 16 4.58 -11.08 6.60
C LEU A 16 5.35 -11.44 5.33
N ILE A 17 4.86 -12.42 4.57
CA ILE A 17 5.44 -12.80 3.27
C ILE A 17 5.40 -11.60 2.31
N GLY A 18 4.26 -10.91 2.20
CA GLY A 18 4.13 -9.73 1.35
C GLY A 18 5.12 -8.61 1.72
N ILE A 19 5.31 -8.36 3.01
CA ILE A 19 6.29 -7.39 3.52
C ILE A 19 7.71 -7.82 3.16
N ILE A 20 8.08 -9.07 3.43
CA ILE A 20 9.42 -9.61 3.12
C ILE A 20 9.71 -9.55 1.62
N VAL A 21 8.76 -9.97 0.78
CA VAL A 21 8.88 -9.88 -0.68
C VAL A 21 9.07 -8.44 -1.11
N SER A 22 8.28 -7.51 -0.56
CA SER A 22 8.41 -6.09 -0.91
C SER A 22 9.75 -5.50 -0.46
N LEU A 23 10.27 -5.89 0.71
CA LEU A 23 11.60 -5.53 1.21
C LEU A 23 12.70 -6.02 0.25
N ILE A 24 12.65 -7.30 -0.15
CA ILE A 24 13.62 -7.90 -1.07
C ILE A 24 13.58 -7.21 -2.44
N ILE A 25 12.38 -6.95 -2.96
CA ILE A 25 12.19 -6.22 -4.22
C ILE A 25 12.76 -4.80 -4.09
N GLY A 26 12.44 -4.09 -3.02
CA GLY A 26 12.92 -2.74 -2.74
C GLY A 26 14.44 -2.67 -2.65
N TYR A 27 15.06 -3.61 -1.94
CA TYR A 27 16.52 -3.75 -1.86
C TYR A 27 17.15 -4.01 -3.24
N SER A 28 16.58 -4.95 -4.00
CA SER A 28 17.12 -5.36 -5.30
C SER A 28 17.02 -4.26 -6.35
N ARG A 29 15.92 -3.50 -6.32
CA ARG A 29 15.67 -2.41 -7.25
C ARG A 29 16.44 -1.14 -6.87
N GLY A 30 16.44 -0.78 -5.58
CA GLY A 30 16.96 0.48 -5.07
C GLY A 30 15.88 1.58 -5.04
N PHE A 31 16.03 2.55 -4.13
CA PHE A 31 15.10 3.66 -3.94
C PHE A 31 14.92 4.51 -5.19
N ILE A 32 16.01 4.82 -5.90
CA ILE A 32 15.93 5.65 -7.10
C ILE A 32 15.12 4.94 -8.18
N LYS A 33 15.30 3.64 -8.34
CA LYS A 33 14.54 2.87 -9.34
C LYS A 33 13.05 2.84 -9.00
N GLU A 34 12.70 2.68 -7.72
CA GLU A 34 11.31 2.70 -7.25
C GLU A 34 10.68 4.10 -7.44
N THR A 35 11.40 5.17 -7.10
CA THR A 35 10.93 6.55 -7.25
C THR A 35 10.72 6.92 -8.72
N LEU A 36 11.69 6.61 -9.59
CA LEU A 36 11.57 6.80 -11.03
C LEU A 36 10.43 5.98 -11.62
N SER A 37 10.16 4.78 -11.08
CA SER A 37 9.00 3.98 -11.52
C SER A 37 7.70 4.74 -11.30
N ILE A 38 7.49 5.35 -10.12
CA ILE A 38 6.28 6.14 -9.85
C ILE A 38 6.21 7.34 -10.80
N ILE A 39 7.32 8.06 -10.97
CA ILE A 39 7.40 9.22 -11.87
C ILE A 39 7.04 8.80 -13.30
N ASN A 40 7.53 7.65 -13.78
CA ASN A 40 7.23 7.16 -15.12
C ASN A 40 5.74 6.89 -15.32
N TRP A 41 5.07 6.28 -14.34
CA TRP A 41 3.61 6.07 -14.41
C TRP A 41 2.86 7.39 -14.48
N LEU A 42 3.23 8.38 -13.66
CA LEU A 42 2.60 9.71 -13.65
C LEU A 42 2.83 10.47 -14.96
N LEU A 43 4.07 10.52 -15.44
CA LEU A 43 4.42 11.19 -16.68
C LEU A 43 3.81 10.51 -17.90
N ALA A 44 3.82 9.17 -17.95
CA ALA A 44 3.18 8.43 -19.04
C ALA A 44 1.67 8.69 -19.07
N ALA A 45 1.01 8.68 -17.91
CA ALA A 45 -0.41 9.00 -17.83
C ALA A 45 -0.68 10.43 -18.31
N TRP A 46 0.10 11.41 -17.84
CA TRP A 46 -0.05 12.80 -18.24
C TRP A 46 0.14 12.99 -19.75
N VAL A 47 1.22 12.46 -20.33
CA VAL A 47 1.46 12.51 -21.79
C VAL A 47 0.30 11.88 -22.54
N SER A 48 -0.20 10.72 -22.11
CA SER A 48 -1.34 10.09 -22.76
C SER A 48 -2.61 10.92 -22.66
N PHE A 49 -2.90 11.52 -21.50
CA PHE A 49 -4.07 12.38 -21.34
C PHE A 49 -4.00 13.65 -22.20
N GLU A 50 -2.81 14.19 -22.38
CA GLU A 50 -2.62 15.39 -23.20
C GLU A 50 -2.76 15.08 -24.71
N PHE A 51 -2.15 13.98 -25.17
CA PHE A 51 -1.97 13.73 -26.60
C PHE A 51 -2.93 12.69 -27.20
N TYR A 52 -3.82 12.04 -26.44
CA TYR A 52 -4.68 10.99 -26.99
C TYR A 52 -5.59 11.47 -28.13
N HIS A 53 -6.06 12.71 -28.08
CA HIS A 53 -6.89 13.28 -29.14
C HIS A 53 -6.13 13.39 -30.47
N ASN A 54 -4.84 13.74 -30.42
CA ASN A 54 -4.00 13.84 -31.62
C ASN A 54 -3.83 12.47 -32.28
N LEU A 55 -3.64 11.41 -31.48
CA LEU A 55 -3.53 10.06 -32.01
C LEU A 55 -4.89 9.53 -32.49
N LYS A 56 -5.99 9.91 -31.82
CA LYS A 56 -7.36 9.51 -32.17
C LYS A 56 -7.72 9.83 -33.62
N VAL A 57 -7.25 10.96 -34.16
CA VAL A 57 -7.53 11.36 -35.55
C VAL A 57 -7.14 10.27 -36.56
N PHE A 58 -6.10 9.50 -36.27
CA PHE A 58 -5.65 8.41 -37.13
C PHE A 58 -6.34 7.07 -36.88
N ILE A 59 -7.05 6.94 -35.75
CA ILE A 59 -7.64 5.68 -35.27
C ILE A 59 -9.16 5.65 -35.46
N ILE A 60 -9.82 6.82 -35.42
CA ILE A 60 -11.28 6.94 -35.39
C ILE A 60 -11.96 6.32 -36.61
N ASP A 61 -11.31 6.35 -37.78
CA ASP A 61 -11.86 5.78 -39.01
C ASP A 61 -11.85 4.24 -39.03
N TYR A 62 -11.05 3.61 -38.16
CA TYR A 62 -10.94 2.17 -38.04
C TYR A 62 -11.81 1.59 -36.92
N ILE A 63 -12.44 2.43 -36.09
CA ILE A 63 -13.13 2.01 -34.87
C ILE A 63 -14.51 2.65 -34.79
N THR A 64 -15.56 1.83 -34.76
CA THR A 64 -16.95 2.30 -34.75
C THR A 64 -17.32 3.08 -33.49
N SER A 65 -16.74 2.73 -32.33
CA SER A 65 -17.06 3.38 -31.06
C SER A 65 -16.05 4.49 -30.74
N PRO A 66 -16.49 5.75 -30.59
CA PRO A 66 -15.60 6.87 -30.28
C PRO A 66 -14.93 6.71 -28.91
N ILE A 67 -15.63 6.13 -27.94
CA ILE A 67 -15.10 5.80 -26.60
C ILE A 67 -13.99 4.77 -26.70
N LEU A 68 -14.16 3.77 -27.57
CA LEU A 68 -13.14 2.74 -27.79
C LEU A 68 -11.92 3.32 -28.50
N ALA A 69 -12.11 4.23 -29.46
CA ALA A 69 -11.03 4.96 -30.10
C ALA A 69 -10.24 5.83 -29.11
N ASP A 70 -10.92 6.50 -28.17
CA ASP A 70 -10.27 7.26 -27.08
C ASP A 70 -9.41 6.35 -26.20
N ALA A 71 -9.99 5.24 -25.73
CA ALA A 71 -9.30 4.28 -24.86
C ALA A 71 -8.06 3.68 -25.54
N ILE A 72 -8.18 3.31 -26.83
CA ILE A 72 -7.06 2.73 -27.59
C ILE A 72 -5.97 3.78 -27.84
N SER A 73 -6.35 5.00 -28.20
CA SER A 73 -5.40 6.09 -28.42
C SER A 73 -4.61 6.42 -27.16
N PHE A 74 -5.31 6.54 -26.02
CA PHE A 74 -4.69 6.71 -24.72
C PHE A 74 -3.77 5.53 -24.38
N GLY A 75 -4.23 4.30 -24.57
CA GLY A 75 -3.48 3.08 -24.27
C GLY A 75 -2.18 2.96 -25.08
N ILE A 76 -2.23 3.25 -26.38
CA ILE A 76 -1.05 3.24 -27.26
C ILE A 76 -0.02 4.27 -26.78
N LEU A 77 -0.45 5.52 -26.57
CA LEU A 77 0.45 6.57 -26.06
C LEU A 77 1.01 6.23 -24.68
N PHE A 78 0.21 5.60 -23.83
CA PHE A 78 0.62 5.24 -22.48
C PHE A 78 1.74 4.21 -22.51
N LEU A 79 1.55 3.16 -23.33
CA LEU A 79 2.55 2.13 -23.52
C LEU A 79 3.84 2.69 -24.15
N LEU A 80 3.74 3.50 -25.20
CA LEU A 80 4.91 4.11 -25.83
C LEU A 80 5.67 5.02 -24.84
N SER A 81 4.95 5.86 -24.10
CA SER A 81 5.53 6.79 -23.15
C SER A 81 6.19 6.06 -21.98
N ILE A 82 5.51 5.08 -21.38
CA ILE A 82 6.05 4.34 -20.23
C ILE A 82 7.27 3.50 -20.63
N ILE A 83 7.30 2.93 -21.84
CA ILE A 83 8.46 2.21 -22.37
C ILE A 83 9.65 3.16 -22.51
N SER A 84 9.47 4.29 -23.20
CA SER A 84 10.52 5.30 -23.39
C SER A 84 11.07 5.83 -22.05
N LEU A 85 10.19 6.21 -21.12
CA LEU A 85 10.55 6.70 -19.79
C LEU A 85 11.28 5.62 -18.96
N THR A 86 10.86 4.36 -19.08
CA THR A 86 11.49 3.23 -18.38
C THR A 86 12.91 2.98 -18.88
N ILE A 87 13.17 3.10 -20.18
CA ILE A 87 14.52 2.98 -20.75
C ILE A 87 15.44 4.05 -20.16
N ILE A 88 15.02 5.31 -20.14
CA ILE A 88 15.78 6.43 -19.55
C ILE A 88 16.03 6.19 -18.06
N SER A 89 14.99 5.79 -17.32
CA SER A 89 15.08 5.51 -15.90
C SER A 89 16.03 4.35 -15.56
N ASN A 90 16.07 3.32 -16.42
CA ASN A 90 17.01 2.21 -16.27
C ASN A 90 18.46 2.68 -16.40
N PHE A 91 18.73 3.59 -17.34
CA PHE A 91 20.05 4.17 -17.51
C PHE A 91 20.49 4.95 -16.26
N ILE A 92 19.62 5.83 -15.75
CA ILE A 92 19.87 6.60 -14.52
C ILE A 92 20.13 5.66 -13.32
N SER A 93 19.27 4.67 -13.15
CA SER A 93 19.38 3.71 -12.04
C SER A 93 20.67 2.89 -12.11
N LYS A 94 21.12 2.52 -13.31
CA LYS A 94 22.37 1.78 -13.51
C LYS A 94 23.58 2.61 -13.08
N ASN A 95 23.58 3.90 -13.36
CA ASN A 95 24.68 4.79 -12.95
C ASN A 95 24.81 4.88 -11.43
N ILE A 96 23.68 4.96 -10.71
CA ILE A 96 23.68 4.98 -9.23
C ILE A 96 24.17 3.65 -8.66
N LYS A 97 23.75 2.52 -9.24
CA LYS A 97 24.21 1.19 -8.81
C LYS A 97 25.71 0.97 -8.96
N ASN A 98 26.36 1.69 -9.87
CA ASN A 98 27.80 1.65 -10.08
C ASN A 98 28.57 2.69 -9.24
N SER A 99 27.87 3.51 -8.45
CA SER A 99 28.47 4.57 -7.63
C SER A 99 28.67 4.11 -6.17
N LEU A 100 29.41 4.92 -5.41
CA LEU A 100 29.59 4.74 -3.95
C LEU A 100 28.27 4.86 -3.16
N LEU A 101 27.22 5.42 -3.77
CA LEU A 101 25.89 5.58 -3.15
C LEU A 101 25.04 4.32 -3.24
N ALA A 102 25.48 3.28 -3.95
CA ALA A 102 24.70 2.06 -4.16
C ALA A 102 24.22 1.38 -2.87
N PRO A 103 25.01 1.28 -1.77
CA PRO A 103 24.51 0.71 -0.52
C PRO A 103 23.37 1.53 0.10
N LEU A 104 23.48 2.87 0.08
CA LEU A 104 22.45 3.77 0.60
C LEU A 104 21.15 3.66 -0.21
N ASP A 105 21.26 3.64 -1.55
CA ASP A 105 20.13 3.46 -2.46
C ASP A 105 19.35 2.16 -2.18
N ARG A 106 20.06 1.06 -1.85
CA ARG A 106 19.43 -0.22 -1.52
C ARG A 106 18.73 -0.20 -0.16
N VAL A 107 19.33 0.41 0.86
CA VAL A 107 18.71 0.54 2.19
C VAL A 107 17.46 1.41 2.13
N LEU A 108 17.53 2.55 1.45
CA LEU A 108 16.34 3.37 1.20
C LEU A 108 15.31 2.63 0.36
N GLY A 109 15.74 1.76 -0.57
CA GLY A 109 14.88 0.88 -1.34
C GLY A 109 14.12 -0.10 -0.45
N MET A 110 14.75 -0.67 0.58
CA MET A 110 14.06 -1.50 1.58
C MET A 110 13.00 -0.70 2.33
N VAL A 111 13.33 0.50 2.82
CA VAL A 111 12.37 1.37 3.52
C VAL A 111 11.18 1.69 2.63
N PHE A 112 11.44 2.03 1.36
CA PHE A 112 10.39 2.24 0.37
C PHE A 112 9.54 0.98 0.16
N GLY A 113 10.17 -0.19 0.05
CA GLY A 113 9.48 -1.48 -0.06
C GLY A 113 8.57 -1.77 1.13
N LEU A 114 9.00 -1.44 2.35
CA LEU A 114 8.19 -1.56 3.57
C LEU A 114 6.97 -0.65 3.52
N ILE A 115 7.17 0.62 3.16
CA ILE A 115 6.07 1.60 3.01
C ILE A 115 5.07 1.10 1.96
N ARG A 116 5.55 0.64 0.81
CA ARG A 116 4.71 0.09 -0.26
C ARG A 116 3.89 -1.11 0.21
N ALA A 117 4.50 -2.04 0.95
CA ALA A 117 3.77 -3.19 1.50
C ALA A 117 2.65 -2.73 2.44
N GLY A 118 2.96 -1.83 3.39
CA GLY A 118 1.97 -1.26 4.30
C GLY A 118 0.83 -0.58 3.56
N LEU A 119 1.14 0.25 2.56
CA LEU A 119 0.13 0.91 1.71
C LEU A 119 -0.76 -0.08 0.99
N LEU A 120 -0.21 -1.12 0.37
CA LEU A 120 -0.99 -2.15 -0.33
C LEU A 120 -1.92 -2.90 0.64
N ILE A 121 -1.45 -3.24 1.84
CA ILE A 121 -2.25 -3.90 2.86
C ILE A 121 -3.44 -3.01 3.26
N ILE A 122 -3.20 -1.73 3.50
CA ILE A 122 -4.25 -0.76 3.85
C ILE A 122 -5.27 -0.64 2.71
N ILE A 123 -4.81 -0.49 1.46
CA ILE A 123 -5.68 -0.39 0.28
C ILE A 123 -6.56 -1.64 0.14
N ILE A 124 -5.99 -2.84 0.30
CA ILE A 124 -6.74 -4.11 0.21
C ILE A 124 -7.82 -4.19 1.29
N ILE A 125 -7.52 -3.80 2.52
CA ILE A 125 -8.48 -3.84 3.63
C ILE A 125 -9.60 -2.81 3.43
N ILE A 126 -9.28 -1.60 2.97
CA ILE A 126 -10.29 -0.58 2.66
C ILE A 126 -11.18 -1.06 1.50
N ALA A 127 -10.58 -1.52 0.41
CA ALA A 127 -11.31 -2.03 -0.75
C ALA A 127 -12.18 -3.24 -0.38
N GLY A 128 -11.65 -4.17 0.44
CA GLY A 128 -12.39 -5.32 0.96
C GLY A 128 -13.61 -4.89 1.75
N ASN A 129 -13.47 -3.97 2.70
CA ASN A 129 -14.59 -3.44 3.49
C ASN A 129 -15.64 -2.71 2.64
N GLN A 130 -15.24 -2.06 1.55
CA GLN A 130 -16.15 -1.35 0.64
C GLN A 130 -16.90 -2.25 -0.33
N THR A 131 -16.34 -3.41 -0.67
CA THR A 131 -16.85 -4.24 -1.79
C THR A 131 -17.28 -5.64 -1.35
N VAL A 132 -16.42 -6.36 -0.62
CA VAL A 132 -16.60 -7.79 -0.31
C VAL A 132 -17.11 -8.02 1.11
N TRP A 133 -16.69 -7.22 2.08
CA TRP A 133 -17.00 -7.37 3.52
C TRP A 133 -17.97 -6.29 4.02
N ILE A 134 -18.96 -5.97 3.20
CA ILE A 134 -20.03 -5.01 3.53
C ILE A 134 -20.79 -5.53 4.76
N ASN A 135 -21.32 -4.61 5.58
CA ASN A 135 -22.06 -4.92 6.83
C ASN A 135 -21.24 -5.70 7.88
N ASN A 136 -19.94 -5.42 7.99
CA ASN A 136 -19.05 -6.02 8.99
C ASN A 136 -18.93 -7.56 8.89
N ASN A 137 -19.16 -8.13 7.70
CA ASN A 137 -18.97 -9.56 7.45
C ASN A 137 -17.48 -9.89 7.15
N THR A 138 -16.56 -9.29 7.91
CA THR A 138 -15.13 -9.59 7.78
C THR A 138 -14.88 -11.04 8.21
N PRO A 139 -14.20 -11.86 7.40
CA PRO A 139 -13.94 -13.24 7.74
C PRO A 139 -13.20 -13.41 9.08
N PRO A 140 -13.51 -14.47 9.87
CA PRO A 140 -12.89 -14.71 11.18
C PRO A 140 -11.37 -14.75 11.18
N TRP A 141 -10.77 -15.25 10.10
CA TRP A 141 -9.32 -15.34 9.96
C TRP A 141 -8.64 -13.98 9.73
N ILE A 142 -9.38 -12.91 9.46
CA ILE A 142 -8.83 -11.54 9.33
C ILE A 142 -8.94 -10.80 10.66
N TYR A 143 -10.14 -10.67 11.24
CA TYR A 143 -10.30 -9.86 12.46
C TYR A 143 -9.70 -10.51 13.72
N LYS A 144 -9.53 -11.84 13.73
CA LYS A 144 -8.81 -12.56 14.80
C LYS A 144 -7.28 -12.51 14.64
N SER A 145 -6.77 -11.90 13.57
CA SER A 145 -5.32 -11.82 13.33
C SER A 145 -4.64 -10.84 14.28
N SER A 146 -3.36 -11.09 14.57
CA SER A 146 -2.56 -10.21 15.43
C SER A 146 -2.31 -8.85 14.77
N SER A 147 -2.31 -8.80 13.44
CA SER A 147 -2.10 -7.58 12.65
C SER A 147 -3.34 -6.69 12.56
N TYR A 148 -4.55 -7.23 12.78
CA TYR A 148 -5.80 -6.50 12.60
C TYR A 148 -5.94 -5.22 13.47
N PRO A 149 -5.58 -5.22 14.77
CA PRO A 149 -5.63 -4.01 15.59
C PRO A 149 -4.71 -2.89 15.05
N ILE A 150 -3.51 -3.24 14.58
CA ILE A 150 -2.56 -2.28 14.01
C ILE A 150 -3.10 -1.68 12.71
N ILE A 151 -3.68 -2.52 11.85
CA ILE A 151 -4.29 -2.09 10.58
C ILE A 151 -5.46 -1.15 10.86
N THR A 152 -6.38 -1.53 11.75
CA THR A 152 -7.57 -0.72 12.07
C THR A 152 -7.21 0.61 12.75
N LEU A 153 -6.19 0.65 13.61
CA LEU A 153 -5.64 1.89 14.14
C LEU A 153 -5.13 2.79 13.02
N THR A 154 -4.35 2.23 12.11
CA THR A 154 -3.78 2.96 10.97
C THR A 154 -4.89 3.50 10.07
N THR A 155 -5.90 2.70 9.74
CA THR A 155 -7.06 3.16 8.94
C THR A 155 -7.87 4.23 9.66
N ASN A 156 -7.99 4.17 10.99
CA ASN A 156 -8.68 5.20 11.78
C ASN A 156 -7.94 6.54 11.77
N TYR A 157 -6.62 6.52 11.86
CA TYR A 157 -5.81 7.73 11.69
C TYR A 157 -5.94 8.30 10.27
N LEU A 158 -5.87 7.44 9.26
CA LEU A 158 -6.07 7.82 7.85
C LEU A 158 -7.46 8.43 7.61
N LYS A 159 -8.53 7.88 8.20
CA LYS A 159 -9.90 8.43 8.11
C LYS A 159 -10.02 9.85 8.66
N LYS A 160 -9.18 10.26 9.60
CA LYS A 160 -9.16 11.64 10.12
C LYS A 160 -8.53 12.64 9.15
N ILE A 161 -7.63 12.16 8.29
CA ILE A 161 -6.86 13.00 7.34
C ILE A 161 -7.54 13.00 5.97
N LEU A 162 -8.13 11.88 5.58
CA LEU A 162 -8.74 11.67 4.26
C LEU A 162 -10.26 11.90 4.29
N PRO A 163 -10.86 12.39 3.20
CA PRO A 163 -12.31 12.59 3.11
C PRO A 163 -13.11 11.31 3.40
N ASN A 164 -14.21 11.44 4.15
CA ASN A 164 -15.03 10.31 4.60
C ASN A 164 -15.54 9.39 3.46
N GLN A 165 -15.67 9.92 2.23
CA GLN A 165 -16.06 9.15 1.04
C GLN A 165 -15.13 7.96 0.74
N PHE A 166 -13.88 8.01 1.21
CA PHE A 166 -12.90 6.94 1.02
C PHE A 166 -12.97 5.84 2.09
N PHE A 167 -13.80 5.97 3.13
CA PHE A 167 -13.82 5.07 4.29
C PHE A 167 -15.25 4.77 4.77
N SER A 168 -15.96 3.84 4.11
CA SER A 168 -17.21 3.26 4.62
C SER A 168 -16.98 2.19 5.70
N ILE A 169 -15.95 2.35 6.53
CA ILE A 169 -15.67 1.44 7.65
C ILE A 169 -16.56 1.88 8.81
N ASP A 170 -17.52 1.03 9.16
CA ASP A 170 -18.50 1.26 10.21
C ASP A 170 -17.93 0.83 11.56
N ILE A 171 -17.08 1.70 12.13
CA ILE A 171 -16.28 1.44 13.34
C ILE A 171 -17.11 1.47 14.63
N GLU A 172 -18.36 1.96 14.60
CA GLU A 172 -19.23 2.03 15.79
C GLU A 172 -19.55 0.65 16.38
N SER A 173 -19.44 -0.42 15.59
CA SER A 173 -19.59 -1.81 16.07
C SER A 173 -18.35 -2.36 16.79
N ILE A 174 -17.19 -1.70 16.66
CA ILE A 174 -15.91 -2.18 17.18
C ILE A 174 -15.54 -1.35 18.41
N ASN A 175 -15.84 -1.89 19.60
CA ASN A 175 -15.58 -1.26 20.89
C ASN A 175 -14.07 -1.14 21.21
N ILE A 176 -13.41 -0.16 20.60
CA ILE A 176 -11.96 0.12 20.69
C ILE A 176 -11.53 0.54 22.11
N LYS A 177 -12.45 1.04 22.94
CA LYS A 177 -12.12 1.57 24.27
C LYS A 177 -11.64 0.48 25.23
N ASN A 178 -12.21 -0.73 25.14
CA ASN A 178 -11.87 -1.81 26.06
C ASN A 178 -10.64 -2.62 25.64
N SER A 179 -10.30 -2.68 24.36
CA SER A 179 -9.19 -3.51 23.86
C SER A 179 -7.80 -2.88 24.05
N LEU A 180 -7.71 -1.54 24.04
CA LEU A 180 -6.45 -0.80 24.18
C LEU A 180 -6.17 -0.33 25.61
N LEU A 181 -7.20 -0.18 26.45
CA LEU A 181 -7.02 0.22 27.85
C LEU A 181 -6.79 -0.99 28.78
N ALA A 182 -7.32 -2.17 28.43
CA ALA A 182 -7.19 -3.41 29.23
C ALA A 182 -5.75 -3.96 29.42
N PRO A 183 -4.76 -3.62 28.58
CA PRO A 183 -3.36 -3.93 28.89
C PRO A 183 -2.70 -2.84 29.75
N LEU A 184 -3.07 -1.57 29.53
CA LEU A 184 -2.44 -0.42 30.19
C LEU A 184 -2.91 -0.26 31.63
N ASP A 185 -4.19 -0.46 31.90
CA ASP A 185 -4.80 -0.46 33.23
C ASP A 185 -4.26 -1.60 34.13
N ARG A 186 -3.97 -2.77 33.55
CA ARG A 186 -3.34 -3.91 34.24
C ARG A 186 -1.89 -3.65 34.57
N VAL A 187 -1.13 -3.04 33.65
CA VAL A 187 0.28 -2.66 33.90
C VAL A 187 0.35 -1.58 34.97
N LEU A 188 -0.48 -0.54 34.87
CA LEU A 188 -0.57 0.50 35.90
C LEU A 188 -1.02 -0.09 37.24
N GLY A 189 -2.04 -0.95 37.25
CA GLY A 189 -2.51 -1.65 38.44
C GLY A 189 -1.46 -2.55 39.11
N MET A 190 -0.62 -3.23 38.33
CA MET A 190 0.51 -4.01 38.85
C MET A 190 1.59 -3.11 39.46
N VAL A 191 1.94 -2.01 38.80
CA VAL A 191 2.93 -1.05 39.30
C VAL A 191 2.45 -0.39 40.59
N PHE A 192 1.20 0.07 40.64
CA PHE A 192 0.61 0.66 41.84
C PHE A 192 0.40 -0.38 42.96
N GLY A 193 0.12 -1.64 42.62
CA GLY A 193 0.02 -2.74 43.57
C GLY A 193 1.34 -3.07 44.26
N LEU A 194 2.45 -3.04 43.51
CA LEU A 194 3.80 -3.26 44.05
C LEU A 194 4.26 -2.14 44.98
N ILE A 195 3.87 -0.88 44.71
CA ILE A 195 4.21 0.28 45.54
C ILE A 195 3.45 0.27 46.88
N ARG A 196 2.27 -0.36 46.93
CA ARG A 196 1.42 -0.39 48.13
C ARG A 196 1.69 -1.60 49.04
N ALA A 197 2.51 -2.54 48.61
CA ALA A 197 2.80 -3.80 49.29
C ALA A 197 4.19 -3.85 49.98
N GLY A 198 4.95 -2.75 49.96
CA GLY A 198 6.18 -2.54 50.72
C GLY A 198 6.02 -1.41 51.72
#